data_AF-L8JWX2-F1
#
_entry.id   AF-L8JWX2-F1
#
_cell.length_a   1.000
_cell.length_b   1.000
_cell.length_c   1.000
_cell.angle_alpha   90.00
_cell.angle_beta   90.00
_cell.angle_gamma   90.00
#
_symmetry.space_group_name_H-M   'P 1'
#
loop_
_entity.id
_entity.type
_entity.pdbx_description
1 polymer ?
#
loop_
_entity_poly.entity_id
_entity_poly.type
_entity_poly.pdbx_seq_one_letter_code
_entity_poly.pdbx_strand_id
1 'polypeptide(L)' 'MEIEGFYKEVLEQLIKNEVEFLLVGGLAVGFHGYARFTGDMDLWLKPSND' A
#
# COMPACT_ATOMS: atom_id res chain seq x y z
N MET A 1 13.04 5.89 -2.22
CA MET A 1 12.22 5.77 -1.00
C MET A 1 12.24 4.30 -0.65
N GLU A 2 12.94 3.91 0.41
CA GLU A 2 12.81 2.54 0.90
C GLU A 2 11.47 2.44 1.61
N ILE A 3 10.71 1.39 1.32
CA ILE A 3 9.54 1.03 2.11
C ILE A 3 10.10 0.51 3.44
N GLU A 4 9.91 1.26 4.53
CA GLU A 4 10.26 0.81 5.88
C GLU A 4 9.67 -0.59 6.13
N GLY A 5 10.40 -1.45 6.85
CA GLY A 5 10.13 -2.89 6.93
C GLY A 5 8.67 -3.25 7.24
N PHE A 6 7.99 -2.47 8.09
CA PHE A 6 6.58 -2.66 8.43
C PHE A 6 5.64 -2.62 7.22
N TYR A 7 5.75 -1.59 6.37
CA TYR A 7 4.88 -1.44 5.20
C TYR A 7 5.08 -2.57 4.20
N LYS A 8 6.34 -2.99 4.00
CA LYS A 8 6.66 -4.10 3.11
C LYS A 8 6.08 -5.41 3.64
N GLU A 9 6.24 -5.69 4.94
CA GLU A 9 5.68 -6.88 5.57
C GLU A 9 4.16 -6.94 5.44
N VAL A 10 3.45 -5.82 5.61
CA VAL A 10 1.99 -5.76 5.40
C VAL A 10 1.62 -6.10 3.96
N LEU A 11 2.26 -5.48 2.97
CA LEU A 11 1.99 -5.74 1.55
C LEU A 11 2.28 -7.20 1.17
N GLU A 12 3.38 -7.77 1.67
CA GLU A 12 3.73 -9.18 1.46
C GLU A 12 2.68 -10.12 2.07
N GLN A 13 2.18 -9.83 3.28
CA GLN A 13 1.11 -10.63 3.88
C GLN A 13 -0.19 -10.55 3.09
N LEU A 14 -0.57 -9.38 2.59
CA LEU A 14 -1.79 -9.23 1.79
C LEU A 14 -1.69 -10.00 0.46
N ILE A 15 -0.56 -9.90 -0.23
CA ILE A 15 -0.30 -10.66 -1.47
C ILE A 15 -0.32 -12.16 -1.18
N LYS A 16 0.34 -12.61 -0.11
CA LYS A 16 0.40 -14.04 0.28
C LYS A 16 -0.98 -14.63 0.58
N ASN A 17 -1.91 -13.82 1.11
CA ASN A 17 -3.27 -14.26 1.40
C ASN A 17 -4.26 -13.92 0.28
N GLU A 18 -3.77 -13.61 -0.93
CA GLU A 18 -4.60 -13.33 -2.11
C GLU A 18 -5.63 -12.21 -1.89
N VAL A 19 -5.32 -11.24 -1.02
CA VAL A 19 -6.19 -10.09 -0.80
C VAL A 19 -6.08 -9.16 -2.00
N GLU A 20 -7.20 -8.83 -2.63
CA GLU A 20 -7.26 -7.82 -3.68
C GLU A 20 -7.29 -6.42 -3.06
N PHE A 21 -6.26 -5.64 -3.32
CA PHE A 21 -6.13 -4.26 -2.85
C PHE A 21 -5.45 -3.35 -3.88
N LEU A 22 -5.64 -2.04 -3.72
CA LEU A 22 -4.93 -1.00 -4.44
C LEU A 22 -4.21 -0.09 -3.46
N LEU A 23 -2.90 0.12 -3.68
CA LEU A 23 -2.15 1.16 -2.97
C LEU A 23 -2.58 2.54 -3.48
N VAL A 24 -3.02 3.41 -2.57
CA VAL A 24 -3.47 4.78 -2.89
C VAL A 24 -2.75 5.80 -2.00
N GLY A 25 -3.16 7.06 -2.07
CA GLY A 25 -2.69 8.09 -1.15
C GLY A 25 -1.25 8.56 -1.39
N GLY A 26 -0.59 9.00 -0.31
CA GLY A 26 0.73 9.64 -0.37
C GLY A 26 1.85 8.73 -0.83
N LEU A 27 1.84 7.48 -0.39
CA LEU A 27 2.85 6.50 -0.76
C LEU A 27 2.77 6.18 -2.27
N ALA A 28 1.56 6.00 -2.82
CA ALA A 28 1.36 5.79 -4.25
C ALA A 28 1.91 6.96 -5.10
N VAL A 29 1.65 8.21 -4.68
CA VAL A 29 2.20 9.40 -5.34
C VAL A 29 3.72 9.45 -5.22
N GLY A 30 4.28 9.08 -4.08
CA GLY A 30 5.73 9.03 -3.86
C GLY A 30 6.46 8.04 -4.79
N PHE A 31 5.80 6.94 -5.18
CA PHE A 31 6.35 5.95 -6.11
C PHE A 31 6.13 6.31 -7.58
N HIS A 32 4.95 6.81 -7.94
CA HIS A 32 4.54 6.95 -9.34
C HIS A 32 4.41 8.39 -9.84
N GLY A 33 4.52 9.38 -8.96
CA GLY A 33 4.37 10.80 -9.27
C GLY A 33 5.64 11.58 -8.96
N TYR A 34 5.57 12.43 -7.95
CA TYR A 34 6.67 13.28 -7.51
C TYR A 34 7.06 12.95 -6.06
N ALA A 35 8.27 13.35 -5.66
CA ALA A 35 8.76 13.15 -4.31
C ALA A 35 7.79 13.81 -3.31
N ARG A 36 7.08 12.97 -2.56
CA ARG A 36 6.12 13.37 -1.53
C ARG A 36 6.42 12.57 -0.28
N PHE A 37 6.68 13.28 0.81
CA PHE A 37 6.80 12.64 2.12
C PHE A 37 5.41 12.34 2.67
N THR A 38 5.24 11.15 3.25
CA THR A 38 4.03 10.73 3.95
C THR A 38 4.43 9.81 5.09
N GLY A 39 3.67 9.81 6.18
CA GLY A 39 3.92 8.98 7.36
C GLY A 39 2.96 7.79 7.50
N ASP A 40 2.13 7.58 6.49
CA ASP A 40 1.02 6.62 6.46
C ASP A 40 1.01 5.83 5.14
N MET A 41 0.17 4.79 5.11
CA MET A 41 -0.07 3.96 3.93
C MET A 41 -1.57 3.73 3.81
N ASP A 42 -2.15 4.19 2.70
CA ASP A 42 -3.57 4.03 2.41
C ASP A 42 -3.78 2.86 1.44
N LEU A 43 -4.63 1.91 1.81
CA LEU A 43 -4.98 0.76 0.97
C LEU A 43 -6.49 0.75 0.71
N TRP A 44 -6.89 0.67 -0.55
CA TRP A 44 -8.27 0.43 -0.95
C TRP A 44 -8.47 -1.08 -1.18
N LEU A 45 -9.22 -1.72 -0.30
CA LEU A 45 -9.53 -3.15 -0.38
C LEU A 45 -10.73 -3.41 -1.30
N LYS A 46 -10.69 -4.51 -2.06
CA LYS A 46 -11.88 -5.06 -2.70
C LYS A 46 -12.77 -5.70 -1.63
N PRO A 47 -14.02 -5.24 -1.46
CA PRO A 47 -14.95 -5.85 -0.49
C PRO A 47 -15.35 -7.27 -0.93
N SER A 48 -15.58 -8.15 0.03
CA SER A 48 -16.06 -9.54 -0.20
C SER A 48 -17.51 -9.77 0.23
N ASN A 49 -18.21 -8.72 0.62
CA ASN A 49 -19.52 -8.77 1.27
C ASN A 49 -20.70 -8.74 0.28
N ASP A 50 -20.66 -9.61 -0.73
CA ASP A 50 -21.83 -9.89 -1.59
C ASP A 50 -23.10 -10.19 -0.76
#